data_AF-A0AAU2PTL4-F1
#
_entry.id   AF-A0AAU2PTL4-F1
#
_cell.length_a   1.000
_cell.length_b   1.000
_cell.length_c   1.000
_cell.angle_alpha   90.00
_cell.angle_beta   90.00
_cell.angle_gamma   90.00
#
_symmetry.space_group_name_H-M   'P 1'
#
loop_
_entity.id
_entity.type
_entity.pdbx_description
1 polymer ?
#
loop_
_entity_poly.entity_id
_entity_poly.type
_entity_poly.pdbx_seq_one_letter_code
_entity_poly.pdbx_strand_id
1 'polypeptide(L)'
;MCRDGADFDVDPESIVAWAVTSGADIYCWVTTDDDPDRWPVLICGRHTNPEMQLHPLGMAEFLHRLLSDAVFRKGKISISLQDEVSFVNWRSER
;
A
#
# COMPACT_ATOMS: atom_id res chain seq x y z
N MET A 1 -3.29 -27.78 7.24
CA MET A 1 -3.19 -26.60 6.38
C MET A 1 -4.58 -26.03 6.15
N CYS A 2 -5.01 -25.09 6.99
CA CYS A 2 -6.29 -24.40 6.84
C CYS A 2 -6.00 -23.10 6.08
N ARG A 3 -6.35 -23.06 4.80
CA ARG A 3 -6.36 -21.83 4.00
C ARG A 3 -7.77 -21.27 4.13
N ASP A 4 -8.03 -20.59 5.24
CA ASP A 4 -9.21 -19.72 5.36
C ASP A 4 -8.82 -18.36 4.78
N GLY A 5 -8.60 -18.34 3.47
CA GLY A 5 -8.39 -17.10 2.73
C GLY A 5 -9.76 -16.71 2.21
N ALA A 6 -10.33 -15.64 2.75
CA ALA A 6 -11.53 -15.01 2.21
C ALA A 6 -11.46 -15.01 0.67
N ASP A 7 -12.52 -15.52 0.04
CA ASP A 7 -12.69 -15.56 -1.40
C ASP A 7 -12.56 -14.13 -1.94
N PHE A 8 -11.36 -13.80 -2.40
CA PHE A 8 -11.06 -12.53 -3.01
C PHE A 8 -11.48 -12.65 -4.47
N ASP A 9 -12.76 -12.35 -4.74
CA ASP A 9 -13.38 -12.40 -6.07
C ASP A 9 -12.88 -11.21 -6.93
N VAL A 10 -11.59 -11.24 -7.23
CA VAL A 10 -10.97 -10.35 -8.21
C VAL A 10 -10.31 -11.22 -9.24
N ASP A 11 -10.67 -10.97 -10.49
CA ASP A 11 -10.04 -11.60 -11.63
C ASP A 11 -8.51 -11.32 -11.61
N PRO A 12 -7.66 -12.35 -11.61
CA PRO A 12 -6.22 -12.15 -11.49
C PRO A 12 -5.60 -11.45 -12.69
N GLU A 13 -6.23 -11.51 -13.87
CA GLU A 13 -5.77 -10.80 -15.08
C GLU A 13 -6.03 -9.29 -14.98
N SER A 14 -6.96 -8.88 -14.11
CA SER A 14 -7.29 -7.50 -13.79
C SER A 14 -6.37 -6.86 -12.75
N ILE A 15 -5.35 -7.60 -12.25
CA ILE A 15 -4.42 -7.13 -11.22
C ILE A 15 -3.09 -6.73 -11.85
N VAL A 16 -2.69 -5.46 -11.67
CA VAL A 16 -1.43 -4.93 -12.19
C VAL A 16 -0.57 -4.41 -11.04
N ALA A 17 0.56 -5.06 -10.78
CA ALA A 17 1.53 -4.60 -9.78
C ALA A 17 2.23 -3.31 -10.24
N TRP A 18 2.30 -2.31 -9.36
CA TRP A 18 2.92 -1.01 -9.66
C TRP A 18 3.95 -0.54 -8.62
N ALA A 19 3.97 -1.11 -7.41
CA ALA A 19 5.01 -0.81 -6.43
C ALA A 19 5.35 -1.99 -5.51
N VAL A 20 6.55 -1.91 -4.95
CA VAL A 20 7.04 -2.78 -3.88
C VAL A 20 7.62 -1.93 -2.76
N THR A 21 7.25 -2.21 -1.51
CA THR A 21 7.84 -1.56 -0.33
C THR A 21 9.13 -2.26 0.08
N SER A 22 9.99 -1.57 0.84
CA SER A 22 11.17 -2.21 1.46
C SER A 22 10.80 -3.34 2.43
N GLY A 23 9.56 -3.37 2.92
CA GLY A 23 9.00 -4.45 3.74
C GLY A 23 8.48 -5.65 2.94
N ALA A 24 8.70 -5.66 1.62
CA ALA A 24 8.22 -6.67 0.67
C ALA A 24 6.69 -6.75 0.54
N ASP A 25 5.99 -5.64 0.78
CA ASP A 25 4.57 -5.51 0.41
C ASP A 25 4.48 -5.12 -1.07
N ILE A 26 3.59 -5.75 -1.81
CA ILE A 26 3.32 -5.40 -3.22
C ILE A 26 2.02 -4.62 -3.27
N TYR A 27 2.04 -3.47 -3.97
CA TYR A 27 0.84 -2.70 -4.26
C TYR A 27 0.45 -2.90 -5.72
N CYS A 28 -0.83 -3.17 -5.94
CA CYS A 28 -1.43 -3.43 -7.24
C CYS A 28 -2.61 -2.51 -7.49
N TRP A 29 -2.89 -2.22 -8.76
CA TRP A 29 -4.19 -1.74 -9.21
C TRP A 29 -5.09 -2.94 -9.45
N VAL A 30 -6.39 -2.75 -9.22
CA VAL A 30 -7.41 -3.63 -9.79
C VAL A 30 -8.16 -2.84 -10.86
N THR A 31 -8.08 -3.27 -12.12
CA THR A 31 -8.58 -2.53 -13.28
C THR A 31 -10.09 -2.74 -13.48
N THR A 32 -10.89 -2.36 -12.49
CA THR A 32 -12.34 -2.65 -12.45
C THR A 32 -13.23 -1.63 -13.17
N ASP A 33 -12.67 -0.48 -13.56
CA ASP A 33 -13.40 0.66 -14.17
C ASP A 33 -12.65 1.13 -15.43
N ASP A 34 -13.33 1.85 -16.32
CA ASP A 34 -12.71 2.47 -17.50
C ASP A 34 -11.84 3.68 -17.10
N ASP A 35 -12.22 4.34 -16.01
CA ASP A 35 -11.48 5.46 -15.43
C ASP A 35 -10.35 4.95 -14.50
N PRO A 36 -9.07 5.20 -14.84
CA PRO A 36 -7.94 4.69 -14.06
C PRO A 36 -7.78 5.36 -12.69
N ASP A 37 -8.34 6.55 -12.47
CA ASP A 37 -8.34 7.20 -11.16
C ASP A 37 -9.29 6.49 -10.18
N ARG A 38 -10.19 5.65 -10.69
CA ARG A 38 -11.10 4.82 -9.89
C ARG A 38 -10.58 3.42 -9.58
N TRP A 39 -9.44 3.03 -10.14
CA TRP A 39 -8.87 1.71 -9.87
C TRP A 39 -8.46 1.60 -8.39
N PRO A 40 -9.05 0.68 -7.62
CA PRO A 40 -8.69 0.49 -6.23
C PRO A 40 -7.27 -0.05 -6.09
N VAL A 41 -6.68 0.19 -4.92
CA VAL A 41 -5.36 -0.33 -4.54
C VAL A 41 -5.51 -1.64 -3.76
N LEU A 42 -4.94 -2.71 -4.29
CA LEU A 42 -4.75 -3.97 -3.58
C LEU A 42 -3.36 -4.00 -2.96
N ILE A 43 -3.27 -4.32 -1.68
CA ILE A 43 -2.03 -4.62 -0.98
C ILE A 43 -1.92 -6.13 -0.82
N CYS A 44 -0.85 -6.70 -1.37
CA CYS A 44 -0.39 -8.05 -1.08
C CYS A 44 0.76 -7.94 -0.08
N GLY A 45 0.43 -7.93 1.20
CA GLY A 45 1.41 -7.75 2.28
C GLY A 45 1.98 -9.08 2.74
N ARG A 46 3.30 -9.09 2.96
CA ARG A 46 4.02 -10.29 3.40
C ARG A 46 3.88 -10.54 4.90
N HIS A 47 3.81 -9.45 5.68
CA HIS A 47 3.74 -9.47 7.13
C HIS A 47 2.60 -8.59 7.68
N THR A 48 1.70 -8.14 6.81
CA THR A 48 0.48 -7.44 7.22
C THR A 48 -0.62 -8.45 7.53
N ASN A 49 -1.49 -8.12 8.49
CA ASN A 49 -2.69 -8.91 8.76
C ASN A 49 -3.91 -7.98 8.63
N PRO A 50 -4.78 -8.19 7.63
CA PRO A 50 -4.78 -9.32 6.67
C PRO A 50 -3.69 -9.22 5.59
N GLU A 51 -3.34 -10.37 4.99
CA GLU A 51 -2.31 -10.50 3.93
C GLU A 51 -2.74 -9.82 2.62
N MET A 52 -4.04 -9.77 2.36
CA MET A 52 -4.63 -9.08 1.22
C MET A 52 -5.58 -7.99 1.71
N GLN A 53 -5.39 -6.76 1.25
CA GLN A 53 -6.21 -5.61 1.62
C GLN A 53 -6.61 -4.83 0.38
N LEU A 54 -7.91 -4.72 0.10
CA LEU A 54 -8.44 -3.88 -0.96
C LEU A 54 -8.85 -2.53 -0.41
N HIS A 55 -8.35 -1.47 -1.03
CA HIS A 55 -8.68 -0.09 -0.69
C HIS A 55 -9.43 0.55 -1.85
N PRO A 56 -10.68 1.01 -1.66
CA PRO A 56 -11.50 1.64 -2.70
C PRO A 56 -11.06 3.08 -3.01
N LEU A 57 -9.75 3.31 -3.05
CA LEU A 57 -9.12 4.59 -3.30
C LEU A 57 -8.25 4.45 -4.54
N GLY A 58 -8.25 5.47 -5.40
CA GLY A 58 -7.25 5.60 -6.45
C GLY A 58 -5.83 5.70 -5.88
N MET A 59 -4.82 5.37 -6.69
CA MET A 59 -3.41 5.33 -6.25
C MET A 59 -2.93 6.65 -5.65
N ALA A 60 -3.27 7.79 -6.26
CA ALA A 60 -2.83 9.09 -5.77
C ALA A 60 -3.39 9.41 -4.37
N GLU A 61 -4.68 9.16 -4.16
CA GLU A 61 -5.31 9.35 -2.86
C GLU A 61 -4.77 8.38 -1.81
N PHE A 62 -4.58 7.11 -2.20
CA PHE A 62 -3.99 6.09 -1.33
C PHE A 62 -2.59 6.53 -0.85
N LEU A 63 -1.70 6.96 -1.74
CA LEU A 63 -0.36 7.42 -1.39
C LEU A 63 -0.38 8.70 -0.55
N HIS A 64 -1.25 9.65 -0.89
CA HIS A 64 -1.39 10.88 -0.11
C HIS A 64 -1.76 10.57 1.36
N ARG A 65 -2.75 9.70 1.58
CA ARG A 65 -3.15 9.29 2.94
C ARG A 65 -2.07 8.44 3.62
N LEU A 66 -1.42 7.53 2.89
CA LEU A 66 -0.33 6.69 3.41
C LEU A 66 0.83 7.52 3.97
N LEU A 67 1.17 8.62 3.31
CA LEU A 67 2.30 9.48 3.67
C LEU A 67 1.92 10.55 4.70
N SER A 68 0.69 11.04 4.68
CA SER A 68 0.27 12.19 5.49
C SER A 68 -0.46 11.80 6.78
N ASP A 69 -1.07 10.61 6.84
CA ASP A 69 -1.91 10.19 7.96
C ASP A 69 -1.36 8.94 8.66
N ALA A 70 -0.80 9.15 9.86
CA ALA A 70 -0.17 8.09 10.64
C ALA A 70 -1.16 6.98 11.07
N VAL A 71 -2.44 7.32 11.24
CA VAL A 71 -3.48 6.35 11.60
C VAL A 71 -3.81 5.45 10.42
N PHE A 72 -3.96 6.03 9.23
CA PHE A 72 -4.20 5.33 7.98
C PHE A 72 -3.02 4.42 7.63
N ARG A 73 -1.79 4.89 7.84
CA ARG A 73 -0.56 4.13 7.54
C ARG A 73 -0.46 2.81 8.31
N LYS A 74 -1.00 2.75 9.53
CA LYS A 74 -0.90 1.56 10.40
C LYS A 74 -1.45 0.31 9.69
N GLY A 75 -0.60 -0.70 9.52
CA GLY A 75 -0.95 -2.00 8.93
C GLY A 75 -1.02 -2.05 7.40
N LYS A 76 -0.71 -0.94 6.69
CA LYS A 76 -0.66 -0.88 5.21
C LYS A 76 0.76 -0.92 4.64
N ILE A 77 1.74 -0.81 5.52
CA ILE A 77 3.15 -0.93 5.21
C ILE A 77 3.80 -1.77 6.32
N SER A 78 4.64 -2.72 5.92
CA SER A 78 5.36 -3.63 6.81
C SER A 78 6.61 -2.99 7.45
N ILE A 79 6.98 -1.77 7.04
CA ILE A 79 8.11 -1.01 7.58
C ILE A 79 7.65 0.23 8.36
N SER A 80 8.37 0.55 9.43
CA SER A 80 8.19 1.80 10.18
C SER A 80 8.79 2.97 9.39
N LEU A 81 7.95 3.92 8.99
CA LEU A 81 8.41 5.22 8.52
C LEU A 81 8.78 6.08 9.74
N GLN A 82 9.86 6.86 9.62
CA GLN A 82 10.22 7.84 10.64
C GLN A 82 9.14 8.91 10.72
N ASP A 83 8.70 9.24 11.93
CA ASP A 83 7.62 10.21 12.16
C ASP A 83 8.10 11.66 11.96
N GLU A 84 9.37 11.91 12.28
CA GLU A 84 10.01 13.21 12.10
C GLU A 84 11.26 13.05 11.24
N VAL A 85 11.19 13.56 10.01
CA VAL A 85 12.35 13.69 9.13
C VAL A 85 12.83 15.13 9.24
N SER A 86 13.93 15.36 9.96
CA SER A 86 14.65 16.61 9.89
C SER A 86 15.75 16.48 8.82
N PHE A 87 15.71 17.38 7.83
CA PHE A 87 16.81 17.49 6.89
C PHE A 87 17.97 18.23 7.59
N VAL A 88 18.96 17.48 8.07
CA VAL A 88 20.19 18.09 8.58
C VAL A 88 21.09 18.39 7.38
N ASN A 89 21.30 19.68 7.13
CA ASN A 89 22.29 20.09 6.14
C ASN A 89 23.69 19.73 6.65
N TRP A 90 24.49 19.06 5.84
CA TRP A 90 25.87 18.66 6.17
C TRP A 90 26.76 19.83 6.65
N ARG A 91 26.43 21.08 6.33
CA ARG A 91 27.16 22.27 6.83
C ARG A 91 26.81 22.68 8.25
N SER A 92 25.74 22.15 8.82
CA SER A 92 25.28 22.40 10.19
C SER A 92 25.81 21.38 11.20
N GLU A 93 26.48 20.32 10.74
CA GLU A 93 27.20 19.36 11.57
C GLU A 93 28.59 19.94 11.93
N ARG A 94 28.65 20.83 12.92
CA ARG A 94 29.90 21.33 13.51
C ARG A 94 29.98 20.99 14.99
#